data_AF-A0A9P5PJH0-F1
#
_entry.id   AF-A0A9P5PJH0-F1
#
_cell.length_a   1.000
_cell.length_b   1.000
_cell.length_c   1.000
_cell.angle_alpha   90.00
_cell.angle_beta   90.00
_cell.angle_gamma   90.00
#
_symmetry.space_group_name_H-M   'P 1'
#
loop_
_entity.id
_entity.type
_entity.pdbx_description
1 polymer ?
#
loop_
_entity_poly.entity_id
_entity_poly.type
_entity_poly.pdbx_seq_one_letter_code
_entity_poly.pdbx_strand_id
1 'polypeptide(L)'
;MLPDPESLTEANIGYFALRSREFGNRDFLEHEIWLCTLLSEIRMMQRGVDGNGDGDDASRLEDRVMDALVDLHHHKKRQWDEQADPLGAPIQLFQDFKQWLGRMLSVPSFEDAIQNHLSTSHSSGDGTQNDIRDSPVFNTIPRPDGKPFMSTDPGSQDLWLMFSLGVDGFHPFHQRTAHASITSTAIYMTCVSLPEHLRYKRENMFLVTVM
;
A
#
# COMPACT_ATOMS: atom_id res chain seq x y z
N MET A 1 26.27 -3.69 -15.01
CA MET A 1 27.64 -3.47 -14.53
C MET A 1 27.78 -4.29 -13.26
N LEU A 2 28.70 -5.25 -13.23
CA LEU A 2 28.99 -6.04 -12.03
C LEU A 2 29.60 -5.11 -10.96
N PRO A 3 29.29 -5.30 -9.67
CA PRO A 3 29.91 -4.54 -8.60
C PRO A 3 31.43 -4.72 -8.63
N ASP A 4 32.15 -3.65 -8.27
CA ASP A 4 33.59 -3.73 -8.05
C ASP A 4 33.86 -4.68 -6.88
N PRO A 5 34.70 -5.73 -7.03
CA PRO A 5 34.95 -6.70 -5.97
C PRO A 5 35.41 -6.08 -4.64
N GLU A 6 36.15 -4.96 -4.69
CA GLU A 6 36.58 -4.24 -3.49
C GLU A 6 35.41 -3.53 -2.78
N SER A 7 34.36 -3.16 -3.52
CA SER A 7 33.16 -2.53 -2.95
C SER A 7 32.23 -3.50 -2.24
N LEU A 8 32.42 -4.82 -2.42
CA LEU A 8 31.61 -5.87 -1.79
C LEU A 8 32.13 -6.29 -0.41
N THR A 9 33.37 -5.93 -0.08
CA THR A 9 34.01 -6.34 1.18
C THR A 9 33.81 -5.36 2.33
N GLU A 10 33.25 -4.19 2.04
CA GLU A 10 32.99 -3.14 3.01
C GLU A 10 31.50 -2.78 3.02
N ALA A 11 30.91 -2.71 4.21
CA ALA A 11 29.50 -2.42 4.35
C ALA A 11 29.17 -0.95 4.09
N ASN A 12 28.05 -0.71 3.41
CA ASN A 12 27.49 0.61 3.14
C ASN A 12 28.41 1.65 2.49
N ILE A 13 29.38 1.24 1.67
CA ILE A 13 30.25 2.17 0.93
C ILE A 13 29.86 2.27 -0.55
N GLY A 14 30.50 3.22 -1.24
CA GLY A 14 30.43 3.38 -2.69
C GLY A 14 29.23 4.18 -3.19
N TYR A 15 29.04 4.15 -4.51
CA TYR A 15 28.03 4.96 -5.20
C TYR A 15 26.60 4.65 -4.77
N PHE A 16 26.32 3.41 -4.37
CA PHE A 16 25.00 2.93 -3.93
C PHE A 16 24.83 2.90 -2.41
N ALA A 17 25.63 3.67 -1.65
CA ALA A 17 25.49 3.73 -0.19
C ALA A 17 24.08 4.22 0.23
N LEU A 18 23.44 3.48 1.13
CA LEU A 18 22.09 3.75 1.62
C LEU A 18 22.14 4.69 2.83
N ARG A 19 21.06 5.46 3.01
CA ARG A 19 20.91 6.40 4.13
C ARG A 19 20.58 5.64 5.41
N SER A 20 21.51 5.61 6.37
CA SER A 20 21.35 4.87 7.64
C SER A 20 20.23 5.36 8.54
N ARG A 21 19.68 6.56 8.29
CA ARG A 21 18.57 7.15 9.05
C ARG A 21 17.19 6.72 8.55
N GLU A 22 17.09 6.14 7.36
CA GLU A 22 15.81 5.65 6.82
C GLU A 22 15.45 4.32 7.49
N PHE A 23 14.23 4.22 8.01
CA PHE A 23 13.79 3.10 8.84
C PHE A 23 13.93 1.75 8.13
N GLY A 24 13.67 1.69 6.81
CA GLY A 24 13.78 0.47 6.01
C GLY A 24 15.21 0.02 5.70
N ASN A 25 16.22 0.90 5.87
CA ASN A 25 17.61 0.57 5.54
C ASN A 25 18.32 -0.16 6.68
N ARG A 26 17.82 -0.07 7.92
CA ARG A 26 18.56 -0.54 9.10
C ARG A 26 18.83 -2.05 9.05
N ASP A 27 17.78 -2.86 8.90
CA ASP A 27 17.89 -4.32 8.88
C ASP A 27 18.76 -4.80 7.71
N PHE A 28 18.65 -4.12 6.57
CA PHE A 28 19.47 -4.37 5.39
C PHE A 28 20.96 -4.12 5.67
N LEU A 29 21.29 -2.98 6.26
CA LEU A 29 22.67 -2.62 6.59
C LEU A 29 23.26 -3.52 7.67
N GLU A 30 22.47 -3.92 8.66
CA GLU A 30 22.88 -4.91 9.68
C GLU A 30 23.23 -6.26 9.03
N HIS A 31 22.46 -6.68 8.02
CA HIS A 31 22.74 -7.91 7.28
C HIS A 31 23.99 -7.82 6.38
N GLU A 32 24.20 -6.67 5.71
CA GLU A 32 25.41 -6.40 4.92
C GLU A 32 26.68 -6.44 5.79
N ILE A 33 26.64 -5.79 6.95
CA ILE A 33 27.74 -5.79 7.93
C ILE A 33 28.05 -7.21 8.40
N TRP A 34 27.02 -8.00 8.70
CA TRP A 34 27.18 -9.39 9.13
C TRP A 34 27.87 -10.24 8.06
N LEU A 35 27.46 -10.16 6.80
CA LEU A 35 28.08 -10.91 5.70
C LEU A 35 29.54 -10.49 5.45
N CYS A 36 29.85 -9.18 5.50
CA CYS A 36 31.23 -8.69 5.36
C CYS A 36 32.13 -9.19 6.51
N THR A 37 31.59 -9.23 7.73
CA THR A 37 32.29 -9.75 8.91
C THR A 37 32.55 -11.24 8.77
N LEU A 38 31.53 -12.01 8.38
CA LEU A 38 31.64 -13.46 8.17
C LEU A 38 32.67 -13.79 7.08
N LEU A 39 32.66 -13.06 5.97
CA LEU A 39 33.66 -13.23 4.90
C LEU A 39 35.09 -12.97 5.42
N SER A 40 35.26 -11.93 6.24
CA SER A 40 36.55 -11.61 6.85
C SER A 40 37.02 -12.71 7.80
N GLU A 41 36.13 -13.27 8.60
CA GLU A 41 36.41 -14.41 9.49
C GLU A 41 36.82 -15.65 8.69
N ILE A 42 36.09 -16.00 7.63
CA ILE A 42 36.41 -17.14 6.76
C ILE A 42 37.81 -17.00 6.15
N ARG A 43 38.14 -15.82 5.61
CA ARG A 43 39.47 -15.54 5.04
C ARG A 43 40.59 -15.60 6.07
N MET A 44 40.33 -15.17 7.31
CA MET A 44 41.29 -15.28 8.40
C MET A 44 41.52 -16.74 8.82
N MET A 45 40.46 -17.56 8.81
CA MET A 45 40.56 -19.00 9.11
C MET A 45 41.34 -19.74 8.01
N GLN A 46 41.11 -19.43 6.73
CA GLN A 46 41.83 -20.04 5.60
C GLN A 46 43.34 -19.74 5.63
N ARG A 47 43.77 -18.58 6.14
CA ARG A 47 45.20 -18.23 6.28
C ARG A 47 45.96 -19.06 7.32
N GLY A 48 45.25 -19.77 8.20
CA GLY A 48 45.83 -20.59 9.28
C GLY A 48 45.82 -22.10 9.03
N VAL A 49 45.23 -22.59 7.92
CA VAL A 49 45.05 -24.02 7.65
C VAL A 49 46.10 -24.51 6.64
N ASP A 50 47.21 -25.02 7.16
CA ASP A 50 48.21 -25.74 6.37
C ASP A 50 47.69 -27.16 6.04
N GLY A 51 47.10 -27.31 4.84
CA GLY A 51 47.31 -28.50 4.00
C GLY A 51 46.61 -29.82 4.35
N ASN A 52 45.41 -29.85 4.95
CA ASN A 52 44.67 -31.11 5.08
C ASN A 52 43.14 -30.93 4.93
N GLY A 53 42.59 -31.23 3.75
CA GLY A 53 41.16 -31.50 3.48
C GLY A 53 40.12 -30.38 3.68
N ASP A 54 40.35 -29.44 4.61
CA ASP A 54 39.39 -28.44 5.10
C ASP A 54 39.35 -27.17 4.23
N GLY A 55 40.30 -27.04 3.28
CA GLY A 55 40.39 -25.90 2.37
C GLY A 55 39.29 -25.87 1.30
N ASP A 56 38.73 -27.03 0.93
CA ASP A 56 37.64 -27.11 -0.06
C ASP A 56 36.32 -26.60 0.53
N ASP A 57 36.00 -27.00 1.76
CA ASP A 57 34.78 -26.56 2.44
C ASP A 57 34.83 -25.06 2.79
N ALA A 58 35.98 -24.55 3.21
CA ALA A 58 36.17 -23.12 3.46
C ALA A 58 36.06 -22.29 2.16
N SER A 59 36.56 -22.80 1.03
CA SER A 59 36.43 -22.13 -0.27
C SER A 59 34.98 -22.11 -0.76
N ARG A 60 34.27 -23.23 -0.61
CA ARG A 60 32.84 -23.32 -0.97
C ARG A 60 31.96 -22.43 -0.10
N LEU A 61 32.32 -22.26 1.18
CA LEU A 61 31.62 -21.33 2.07
C LEU A 61 31.89 -19.88 1.68
N GLU A 62 33.13 -19.53 1.32
CA GLU A 62 33.47 -18.20 0.81
C GLU A 62 32.66 -17.87 -0.45
N ASP A 63 32.61 -18.78 -1.43
CA ASP A 63 31.83 -18.59 -2.66
C ASP A 63 30.36 -18.30 -2.37
N ARG A 64 29.75 -19.03 -1.42
CA ARG A 64 28.34 -18.81 -1.03
C ARG A 64 28.11 -17.46 -0.36
N VAL A 65 29.05 -17.00 0.47
CA VAL A 65 28.97 -15.68 1.11
C VAL A 65 29.15 -14.58 0.07
N MET A 66 30.04 -14.78 -0.90
CA MET A 66 30.23 -13.86 -2.03
C MET A 66 28.98 -13.77 -2.92
N ASP A 67 28.36 -14.91 -3.26
CA ASP A 67 27.09 -14.92 -4.01
C ASP A 67 26.00 -14.15 -3.25
N ALA A 68 25.87 -14.38 -1.94
CA ALA A 68 24.92 -13.66 -1.11
C ALA A 68 25.21 -12.15 -1.05
N LEU A 69 26.48 -11.74 -1.01
CA LEU A 69 26.87 -10.33 -1.07
C LEU A 69 26.55 -9.70 -2.43
N VAL A 70 26.70 -10.44 -3.54
CA VAL A 70 26.32 -9.97 -4.88
C VAL A 70 24.81 -9.76 -4.98
N ASP A 71 24.01 -10.72 -4.49
CA ASP A 71 22.55 -10.60 -4.43
C ASP A 71 22.12 -9.40 -3.57
N LEU A 72 22.78 -9.25 -2.42
CA LEU A 72 22.53 -8.13 -1.52
C LEU A 72 22.89 -6.80 -2.18
N HIS A 73 24.00 -6.72 -2.92
CA HIS A 73 24.37 -5.53 -3.67
C HIS A 73 23.36 -5.18 -4.77
N HIS A 74 22.80 -6.18 -5.46
CA HIS A 74 21.72 -5.95 -6.41
C HIS A 74 20.46 -5.37 -5.74
N HIS A 75 20.15 -5.83 -4.53
CA HIS A 75 19.06 -5.27 -3.74
C HIS A 75 19.36 -3.84 -3.27
N LYS A 76 20.58 -3.59 -2.79
CA LYS A 76 21.07 -2.27 -2.39
C LYS A 76 20.93 -1.25 -3.50
N LYS A 77 21.35 -1.61 -4.70
CA LYS A 77 21.23 -0.75 -5.88
C LYS A 77 19.77 -0.37 -6.14
N ARG A 78 18.85 -1.33 -6.06
CA ARG A 78 17.41 -1.06 -6.25
C ARG A 78 16.86 -0.10 -5.20
N GLN A 79 17.20 -0.32 -3.94
CA GLN A 79 16.82 0.58 -2.84
C GLN A 79 17.44 1.97 -3.00
N TRP A 80 18.68 2.04 -3.48
CA TRP A 80 19.33 3.31 -3.81
C TRP A 80 18.62 4.02 -4.96
N ASP A 81 18.26 3.31 -6.05
CA ASP A 81 17.51 3.88 -7.18
C ASP A 81 16.14 4.43 -6.70
N GLU A 82 15.43 3.69 -5.83
CA GLU A 82 14.17 4.11 -5.20
C GLU A 82 14.34 5.34 -4.28
N GLN A 83 15.47 5.48 -3.58
CA GLN A 83 15.77 6.63 -2.72
C GLN A 83 16.34 7.84 -3.48
N ALA A 84 17.04 7.60 -4.58
CA ALA A 84 17.68 8.60 -5.42
C ALA A 84 16.66 9.33 -6.30
N ASP A 85 15.56 8.65 -6.66
CA ASP A 85 14.39 9.24 -7.30
C ASP A 85 13.18 9.26 -6.34
N PRO A 86 13.06 10.25 -5.44
CA PRO A 86 11.88 10.40 -4.59
C PRO A 86 10.59 10.67 -5.37
N LEU A 87 10.66 10.90 -6.69
CA LEU A 87 9.51 10.99 -7.61
C LEU A 87 9.28 9.68 -8.40
N GLY A 88 10.20 8.72 -8.34
CA GLY A 88 10.21 7.44 -9.06
C GLY A 88 9.82 6.23 -8.22
N ALA A 89 9.86 6.34 -6.88
CA ALA A 89 8.94 5.54 -6.07
C ALA A 89 7.54 5.90 -6.55
N PRO A 90 6.63 4.93 -6.84
CA PRO A 90 5.27 5.29 -7.17
C PRO A 90 4.76 6.06 -5.97
N ILE A 91 4.65 7.39 -6.12
CA ILE A 91 3.86 8.21 -5.23
C ILE A 91 2.53 7.48 -5.27
N GLN A 92 2.19 6.77 -4.19
CA GLN A 92 0.83 6.30 -4.01
C GLN A 92 0.04 7.59 -4.06
N LEU A 93 -0.56 7.85 -5.22
CA LEU A 93 -1.22 9.10 -5.51
C LEU A 93 -2.54 9.00 -4.76
N PHE A 94 -2.46 9.18 -3.45
CA PHE A 94 -3.60 9.24 -2.58
C PHE A 94 -4.47 10.35 -3.13
N GLN A 95 -5.70 9.98 -3.48
CA GLN A 95 -6.64 10.98 -3.93
C GLN A 95 -6.88 11.92 -2.74
N ASP A 96 -6.70 13.22 -2.94
CA ASP A 96 -7.14 14.16 -1.92
C ASP A 96 -8.67 14.09 -1.85
N PHE A 97 -9.21 13.86 -0.65
CA PHE A 97 -10.65 13.67 -0.46
C PHE A 97 -11.45 14.89 -0.92
N LYS A 98 -10.97 16.12 -0.68
CA LYS A 98 -11.67 17.34 -1.07
C LYS A 98 -11.67 17.49 -2.60
N GLN A 99 -10.55 17.19 -3.26
CA GLN A 99 -10.48 17.20 -4.71
C GLN A 99 -11.40 16.14 -5.32
N TRP A 100 -11.39 14.92 -4.80
CA TRP A 100 -12.28 13.86 -5.26
C TRP A 100 -13.75 14.24 -5.09
N LEU A 101 -14.13 14.73 -3.91
CA LEU A 101 -15.50 15.17 -3.62
C LEU A 101 -15.90 16.35 -4.51
N GLY A 102 -15.01 17.33 -4.67
CA GLY A 102 -15.23 18.48 -5.53
C GLY A 102 -15.45 18.08 -6.99
N ARG A 103 -14.64 17.16 -7.53
CA ARG A 103 -14.84 16.63 -8.88
C ARG A 103 -16.19 15.92 -9.02
N MET A 104 -16.54 15.06 -8.06
CA MET A 104 -17.80 14.32 -8.06
C MET A 104 -19.01 15.27 -8.07
N LEU A 105 -19.01 16.29 -7.21
CA LEU A 105 -20.09 17.29 -7.14
C LEU A 105 -20.09 18.27 -8.32
N SER A 106 -18.94 18.45 -8.98
CA SER A 106 -18.86 19.28 -10.19
C SER A 106 -19.46 18.62 -11.43
N VAL A 107 -19.81 17.32 -11.38
CA VAL A 107 -20.45 16.64 -12.50
C VAL A 107 -21.91 17.12 -12.60
N PRO A 108 -22.32 17.76 -13.71
CA PRO A 108 -23.72 18.12 -13.91
C PRO A 108 -24.58 16.87 -13.81
N SER A 109 -25.70 16.94 -13.09
CA SER A 109 -26.62 15.84 -12.72
C SER A 109 -26.31 15.04 -11.46
N PHE A 110 -25.14 15.17 -10.82
CA PHE A 110 -24.86 14.38 -9.61
C PHE A 110 -25.69 14.82 -8.41
N GLU A 111 -25.80 16.12 -8.17
CA GLU A 111 -26.64 16.66 -7.10
C GLU A 111 -28.11 16.30 -7.33
N ASP A 112 -28.61 16.43 -8.57
CA ASP A 112 -29.96 16.01 -8.94
C ASP A 112 -30.16 14.50 -8.75
N ALA A 113 -29.17 13.67 -9.11
CA ALA A 113 -29.23 12.23 -8.93
C ALA A 113 -29.28 11.85 -7.45
N ILE A 114 -28.51 12.51 -6.60
CA ILE A 114 -28.54 12.32 -5.15
C ILE A 114 -29.91 12.75 -4.60
N GLN A 115 -30.38 13.95 -4.95
CA GLN A 115 -31.65 14.47 -4.45
C GLN A 115 -32.83 13.59 -4.86
N ASN A 116 -32.90 13.21 -6.15
CA ASN A 116 -33.94 12.32 -6.66
C ASN A 116 -33.87 10.95 -5.97
N HIS A 117 -32.67 10.42 -5.77
CA HIS A 117 -32.48 9.16 -5.06
C HIS A 117 -32.98 9.25 -3.62
N LEU A 118 -32.63 10.30 -2.89
CA LEU A 118 -33.10 10.53 -1.53
C LEU A 118 -34.64 10.66 -1.48
N SER A 119 -35.25 11.35 -2.46
CA SER A 119 -36.71 11.46 -2.56
C SER A 119 -37.43 10.15 -2.90
N THR A 120 -36.79 9.22 -3.62
CA THR A 120 -37.39 7.93 -3.97
C THR A 120 -37.26 6.88 -2.87
N SER A 121 -36.65 7.19 -1.71
CA SER A 121 -36.68 6.31 -0.53
C SER A 121 -38.07 6.35 0.10
N HIS A 122 -39.01 5.71 -0.57
CA HIS A 122 -40.21 5.24 0.06
C HIS A 122 -40.01 3.74 0.21
N SER A 123 -39.87 3.31 1.46
CA SER A 123 -40.15 1.94 1.84
C SER A 123 -41.43 1.56 1.10
N SER A 124 -41.28 0.70 0.09
CA SER A 124 -42.43 0.09 -0.56
C SER A 124 -43.23 -0.49 0.60
N GLY A 125 -44.52 -0.18 0.71
CA GLY A 125 -45.34 -0.51 1.90
C GLY A 125 -45.35 -1.99 2.31
N ASP A 126 -44.68 -2.84 1.53
CA ASP A 126 -44.36 -4.25 1.72
C ASP A 126 -43.12 -4.52 2.60
N GLY A 127 -42.41 -3.48 3.08
CA GLY A 127 -41.25 -3.63 3.97
C GLY A 127 -39.95 -4.11 3.28
N THR A 128 -39.94 -4.20 1.95
CA THR A 128 -38.76 -4.55 1.15
C THR A 128 -37.72 -3.42 1.20
N GLN A 129 -36.49 -3.76 1.58
CA GLN A 129 -35.33 -2.87 1.49
C GLN A 129 -34.57 -3.18 0.20
N ASN A 130 -34.48 -2.21 -0.71
CA ASN A 130 -33.80 -2.41 -2.00
C ASN A 130 -32.34 -1.95 -1.95
N ASP A 131 -32.03 -1.01 -1.06
CA ASP A 131 -30.69 -0.47 -0.91
C ASP A 131 -30.35 -0.30 0.59
N ILE A 132 -29.06 -0.21 0.91
CA ILE A 132 -28.55 -0.06 2.27
C ILE A 132 -29.20 1.13 2.98
N ARG A 133 -29.44 2.23 2.26
CA ARG A 133 -30.07 3.46 2.76
C ARG A 133 -31.52 3.27 3.22
N ASP A 134 -32.23 2.26 2.71
CA ASP A 134 -33.61 1.96 3.11
C ASP A 134 -33.66 1.30 4.50
N SER A 135 -32.50 0.98 5.07
CA SER A 135 -32.39 0.52 6.44
C SER A 135 -32.97 1.56 7.41
N PRO A 136 -33.84 1.15 8.34
CA PRO A 136 -34.45 2.06 9.32
C PRO A 136 -33.41 2.73 10.21
N VAL A 137 -32.21 2.14 10.35
CA VAL A 137 -31.10 2.70 11.12
C VAL A 137 -30.74 4.10 10.61
N PHE A 138 -30.75 4.34 9.30
CA PHE A 138 -30.40 5.66 8.76
C PHE A 138 -31.47 6.72 9.01
N ASN A 139 -32.72 6.30 9.19
CA ASN A 139 -33.81 7.19 9.60
C ASN A 139 -33.76 7.57 11.09
N THR A 140 -33.04 6.79 11.91
CA THR A 140 -32.85 7.10 13.34
C THR A 140 -31.73 8.08 13.63
N ILE A 141 -30.88 8.40 12.65
CA ILE A 141 -29.78 9.35 12.83
C ILE A 141 -30.34 10.77 12.64
N PRO A 142 -30.46 11.58 13.70
CA PRO A 142 -30.96 12.94 13.59
C PRO A 142 -29.89 13.86 13.00
N ARG A 143 -30.32 14.77 12.13
CA ARG A 143 -29.58 15.97 11.74
C ARG A 143 -29.60 17.00 12.88
N PRO A 144 -28.77 18.05 12.82
CA PRO A 144 -28.82 19.15 13.79
C PRO A 144 -30.20 19.83 13.90
N ASP A 145 -31.03 19.75 12.85
CA ASP A 145 -32.41 20.26 12.82
C ASP A 145 -33.46 19.26 13.35
N GLY A 146 -33.02 18.09 13.81
CA GLY A 146 -33.89 17.02 14.33
C GLY A 146 -34.56 16.15 13.26
N LYS A 147 -34.34 16.41 11.97
CA LYS A 147 -34.89 15.59 10.88
C LYS A 147 -33.99 14.37 10.62
N PRO A 148 -34.52 13.31 9.99
CA PRO A 148 -33.69 12.17 9.59
C PRO A 148 -32.54 12.57 8.67
N PHE A 149 -31.37 11.97 8.81
CA PHE A 149 -30.19 12.25 7.97
C PHE A 149 -30.47 12.03 6.48
N MET A 150 -31.22 10.99 6.13
CA MET A 150 -31.57 10.62 4.75
C MET A 150 -32.90 11.19 4.27
N SER A 151 -33.32 12.34 4.78
CA SER A 151 -34.53 13.03 4.31
C SER A 151 -34.20 14.15 3.34
N THR A 152 -35.07 14.34 2.34
CA THR A 152 -35.00 15.50 1.45
C THR A 152 -35.80 16.66 2.04
N ASP A 153 -35.20 17.85 2.04
CA ASP A 153 -35.89 19.09 2.36
C ASP A 153 -36.14 19.87 1.06
N PRO A 154 -37.39 19.94 0.58
CA PRO A 154 -37.72 20.73 -0.59
C PRO A 154 -37.29 22.19 -0.40
N GLY A 155 -36.34 22.66 -1.21
CA GLY A 155 -35.84 24.04 -1.17
C GLY A 155 -34.64 24.28 -0.24
N SER A 156 -34.09 23.25 0.42
CA SER A 156 -32.81 23.38 1.12
C SER A 156 -31.65 23.50 0.12
N GLN A 157 -30.65 24.32 0.45
CA GLN A 157 -29.38 24.40 -0.29
C GLN A 157 -28.33 23.39 0.23
N ASP A 158 -28.64 22.70 1.34
CA ASP A 158 -27.70 21.78 1.98
C ASP A 158 -27.80 20.37 1.39
N LEU A 159 -26.66 19.82 0.99
CA LEU A 159 -26.52 18.44 0.52
C LEU A 159 -25.93 17.55 1.61
N TRP A 160 -26.68 16.54 2.05
CA TRP A 160 -26.24 15.60 3.08
C TRP A 160 -25.68 14.33 2.44
N LEU A 161 -24.39 14.08 2.69
CA LEU A 161 -23.64 12.98 2.09
C LEU A 161 -23.31 11.91 3.12
N MET A 162 -23.52 10.65 2.74
CA MET A 162 -23.06 9.49 3.50
C MET A 162 -22.07 8.70 2.68
N PHE A 163 -21.04 8.21 3.34
CA PHE A 163 -20.01 7.38 2.76
C PHE A 163 -19.95 6.02 3.46
N SER A 164 -19.76 4.97 2.68
CA SER A 164 -19.43 3.64 3.18
C SER A 164 -17.93 3.42 3.03
N LEU A 165 -17.30 2.82 4.04
CA LEU A 165 -15.88 2.45 4.04
C LEU A 165 -15.77 0.95 3.77
N GLY A 166 -15.09 0.59 2.68
CA GLY A 166 -14.71 -0.77 2.33
C GLY A 166 -13.25 -1.05 2.67
N VAL A 167 -12.97 -2.27 3.15
CA VAL A 167 -11.63 -2.77 3.44
C VAL A 167 -11.52 -4.15 2.82
N ASP A 168 -10.58 -4.34 1.89
CA ASP A 168 -10.39 -5.59 1.15
C ASP A 168 -8.94 -6.05 1.21
N GLY A 169 -8.73 -7.28 1.70
CA GLY A 169 -7.42 -7.91 1.84
C GLY A 169 -7.17 -8.87 0.68
N PHE A 170 -6.09 -8.67 -0.06
CA PHE A 170 -5.72 -9.47 -1.22
C PHE A 170 -4.24 -9.87 -1.19
N HIS A 171 -3.89 -10.94 -1.91
CA HIS A 171 -2.50 -11.37 -2.04
C HIS A 171 -1.83 -10.62 -3.21
N PRO A 172 -0.79 -9.79 -2.97
CA PRO A 172 -0.25 -8.88 -3.99
C PRO A 172 0.37 -9.61 -5.19
N PHE A 173 0.89 -10.81 -4.99
CA PHE A 173 1.60 -11.58 -6.04
C PHE A 173 0.73 -12.63 -6.74
N HIS A 174 -0.59 -12.64 -6.51
CA HIS A 174 -1.49 -13.77 -6.83
C HIS A 174 -1.04 -15.08 -6.13
N GLN A 175 -1.86 -16.14 -6.12
CA GLN A 175 -1.64 -17.40 -5.36
C GLN A 175 -0.44 -18.26 -5.86
N ARG A 176 0.73 -17.68 -6.09
CA ARG A 176 1.87 -18.35 -6.75
C ARG A 176 3.04 -18.73 -5.85
N THR A 177 2.99 -18.48 -4.55
CA THR A 177 4.15 -18.78 -3.69
C THR A 177 3.73 -19.60 -2.48
N ALA A 178 4.10 -20.88 -2.49
CA ALA A 178 3.65 -21.89 -1.54
C ALA A 178 4.04 -21.67 -0.06
N HIS A 179 4.74 -20.59 0.31
CA HIS A 179 5.26 -20.40 1.67
C HIS A 179 5.40 -18.94 2.16
N ALA A 180 4.92 -17.93 1.43
CA ALA A 180 4.98 -16.53 1.87
C ALA A 180 3.56 -16.02 2.16
N SER A 181 3.27 -15.67 3.42
CA SER A 181 2.00 -15.05 3.83
C SER A 181 2.13 -13.54 3.79
N ILE A 182 2.05 -12.96 2.59
CA ILE A 182 1.98 -11.51 2.42
C ILE A 182 0.56 -11.14 2.01
N THR A 183 -0.07 -10.25 2.78
CA THR A 183 -1.39 -9.70 2.48
C THR A 183 -1.26 -8.20 2.29
N SER A 184 -1.83 -7.68 1.21
CA SER A 184 -2.05 -6.25 1.00
C SER A 184 -3.52 -5.92 1.25
N THR A 185 -3.81 -4.75 1.80
CA THR A 185 -5.16 -4.32 2.14
C THR A 185 -5.49 -2.99 1.46
N ALA A 186 -6.52 -2.97 0.63
CA ALA A 186 -7.08 -1.73 0.10
C ALA A 186 -8.17 -1.20 1.02
N ILE A 187 -8.14 0.10 1.28
CA ILE A 187 -9.21 0.84 1.94
C ILE A 187 -9.80 1.83 0.95
N TYR A 188 -11.12 1.81 0.76
CA TYR A 188 -11.81 2.67 -0.18
C TYR A 188 -13.14 3.16 0.39
N MET A 189 -13.66 4.26 -0.15
CA MET A 189 -14.96 4.81 0.19
C MET A 189 -15.89 4.87 -1.04
N THR A 190 -17.18 4.70 -0.79
CA THR A 190 -18.25 4.92 -1.78
C THR A 190 -19.29 5.87 -1.23
N CYS A 191 -19.86 6.73 -2.07
CA CYS A 191 -20.94 7.63 -1.65
C CYS A 191 -22.28 6.89 -1.67
N VAL A 192 -22.83 6.58 -0.50
CA VAL A 192 -24.11 5.87 -0.35
C VAL A 192 -25.29 6.74 -0.79
N SER A 193 -25.16 8.07 -0.70
CA SER A 193 -26.19 9.00 -1.19
C SER A 193 -26.40 8.89 -2.71
N LEU A 194 -25.41 8.41 -3.48
CA LEU A 194 -25.58 8.14 -4.91
C LEU A 194 -26.44 6.89 -5.15
N PRO A 195 -27.22 6.87 -6.27
CA PRO A 195 -27.84 5.65 -6.77
C PRO A 195 -26.85 4.50 -6.93
N GLU A 196 -27.29 3.27 -6.66
CA GLU A 196 -26.47 2.05 -6.74
C GLU A 196 -25.68 1.94 -8.07
N HIS A 197 -26.35 2.21 -9.20
CA HIS A 197 -25.75 2.12 -10.53
C HIS A 197 -24.65 3.17 -10.79
N LEU A 198 -24.54 4.21 -9.96
CA LEU A 198 -23.46 5.20 -10.00
C LEU A 198 -22.40 4.95 -8.91
N ARG A 199 -22.81 4.46 -7.74
CA ARG A 199 -21.99 4.31 -6.53
C ARG A 199 -20.70 3.51 -6.74
N TYR A 200 -20.78 2.39 -7.47
CA TYR A 200 -19.67 1.46 -7.65
C TYR A 200 -18.93 1.61 -8.98
N LYS A 201 -19.22 2.68 -9.74
CA LYS A 201 -18.40 3.01 -10.90
C LYS A 201 -17.02 3.46 -10.43
N ARG A 202 -15.97 3.03 -11.14
CA ARG A 202 -14.57 3.27 -10.73
C ARG A 202 -14.27 4.77 -10.54
N GLU A 203 -14.87 5.63 -11.36
CA GLU A 203 -14.76 7.09 -11.29
C GLU A 203 -15.39 7.71 -10.02
N ASN A 204 -16.35 7.02 -9.40
CA ASN A 204 -17.10 7.48 -8.23
C ASN A 204 -16.64 6.79 -6.93
N MET A 205 -15.62 5.94 -6.99
CA MET A 205 -15.01 5.32 -5.82
C MET A 205 -13.77 6.14 -5.39
N PHE A 206 -13.60 6.29 -4.09
CA PHE A 206 -12.44 6.95 -3.51
C PHE A 206 -11.48 5.91 -2.94
N LEU A 207 -10.29 5.75 -3.51
CA LEU A 207 -9.26 4.91 -2.91
C LEU A 207 -8.56 5.72 -1.80
N VAL A 208 -8.75 5.31 -0.55
CA VAL A 208 -8.15 5.95 0.63
C VAL A 208 -6.68 5.58 0.71
N THR A 209 -6.38 4.27 0.70
CA THR A 209 -5.01 3.77 0.79
C THR A 209 -4.90 2.29 0.37
N VAL A 210 -3.67 1.84 0.12
CA VAL A 210 -3.30 0.43 0.01
C VAL A 210 -2.11 0.19 0.92
N MET A 211 -2.26 -0.73 1.87
CA MET A 211 -1.25 -1.14 2.86
C MET A 211 -0.73 -2.55 2.59
#